data_AF-A0AAD5MA29-F1
#
_entry.id   AF-A0AAD5MA29-F1
#
_cell.length_a   1.000
_cell.length_b   1.000
_cell.length_c   1.000
_cell.angle_alpha   90.00
_cell.angle_beta   90.00
_cell.angle_gamma   90.00
#
_symmetry.space_group_name_H-M   'P 1'
#
loop_
_entity.id
_entity.type
_entity.pdbx_description
1 polymer ?
#
loop_
_entity_poly.entity_id
_entity_poly.type
_entity_poly.pdbx_seq_one_letter_code
_entity_poly.pdbx_strand_id
1 'polypeptide(L)'
;MKTVAALVLGAVAASLVAHEPLLLVSAQPRKSSGSGSSADAGVIVPGTVRPFDPFPTPTRTKASSTPRPVPSDSGGAGSGGPSPLDNLKPSTRDGEWHMKPVRVIHARVQSDAPALVDGRFVSAFGKGDLAKGYLSGMDSVNTASVEGALMYVQAEGINVNSRAKEERCVRKNKMQHIVFYEILIAQPNATIAEFAGSWRQQRDTFEYGPMVPMDGGRCTSMLGGENGALPDACLQYNGEQGQPALGPFVGGSIKDDDVRAPYPDTYWFSFPNSCPTKAWAKKTDECRAATRTGLCAIGQAPDGVACTFAYDILGWVPIDDVVGITSIENEATGQRFRNLTEWCQASKMHVEFVGDDKTGEMEDGLKFWQSPLDKKANRARAKRVVEVYNRLVAGDLESPQIDSASLKRFRPLPEPSALRRRNPKCYESVPACNTGAGCRREGYAQLCKPCSSAQEEGCDVDPSFTFPSLSKAARTATKKPSAKRKSSGSSSSSGADGVGASSSTADPPSSGQKDGGDTSIQSPEVSPEATRKPSKTKAPATSSVSTLCVPWLSAVALSVLVSLAA
;
A
#
# COMPACT_ATOMS: atom_id res chain seq x y z
N MET A 1 59.32 -10.55 -41.18
CA MET A 1 59.42 -12.03 -41.07
C MET A 1 58.00 -12.57 -41.25
N LYS A 2 57.68 -13.18 -42.41
CA LYS A 2 57.52 -14.64 -42.62
C LYS A 2 56.29 -15.29 -41.93
N THR A 3 55.21 -15.50 -42.72
CA THR A 3 54.20 -16.62 -42.75
C THR A 3 53.36 -16.90 -41.47
N VAL A 4 52.21 -17.61 -41.40
CA VAL A 4 51.31 -18.47 -42.25
C VAL A 4 49.84 -18.07 -41.92
N ALA A 5 48.89 -17.76 -42.83
CA ALA A 5 48.00 -18.57 -43.72
C ALA A 5 46.87 -19.42 -43.04
N ALA A 6 45.80 -19.70 -43.82
CA ALA A 6 44.47 -20.31 -43.50
C ALA A 6 43.43 -19.33 -42.89
N LEU A 7 42.28 -18.97 -43.50
CA LEU A 7 41.52 -19.40 -44.70
C LEU A 7 40.62 -20.64 -44.55
N VAL A 8 39.31 -20.40 -44.33
CA VAL A 8 38.17 -21.25 -44.76
C VAL A 8 37.05 -20.33 -45.26
N LEU A 9 36.51 -20.61 -46.46
CA LEU A 9 35.34 -19.92 -47.03
C LEU A 9 34.03 -20.67 -46.72
N GLY A 10 32.91 -19.95 -46.77
CA GLY A 10 31.56 -20.52 -46.74
C GLY A 10 30.48 -19.53 -47.16
N ALA A 11 30.38 -19.23 -48.45
CA ALA A 11 29.19 -18.62 -49.06
C ALA A 11 28.11 -19.71 -49.30
N VAL A 12 26.83 -19.44 -49.57
CA VAL A 12 26.30 -18.87 -50.83
C VAL A 12 24.78 -18.59 -50.72
N ALA A 13 24.34 -17.57 -51.47
CA ALA A 13 22.98 -17.28 -52.00
C ALA A 13 21.79 -16.93 -51.08
N ALA A 14 21.28 -15.73 -51.31
CA ALA A 14 19.85 -15.40 -51.20
C ALA A 14 19.11 -15.76 -52.51
N SER A 15 17.78 -15.76 -52.46
CA SER A 15 16.93 -15.46 -53.63
C SER A 15 15.57 -14.88 -53.21
N LEU A 16 15.12 -13.85 -53.91
CA LEU A 16 13.79 -13.23 -53.82
C LEU A 16 12.78 -13.91 -54.77
N VAL A 17 11.53 -13.43 -54.71
CA VAL A 17 10.40 -13.45 -55.70
C VAL A 17 9.13 -14.03 -55.05
N ALA A 18 7.89 -13.55 -55.21
CA ALA A 18 7.20 -12.25 -55.36
C ALA A 18 5.76 -12.55 -55.85
N HIS A 19 4.75 -11.81 -55.37
CA HIS A 19 3.35 -11.65 -55.85
C HIS A 19 2.39 -12.86 -56.13
N GLU A 20 1.28 -12.90 -55.36
CA GLU A 20 -0.15 -12.68 -55.76
C GLU A 20 -0.79 -13.27 -57.06
N PRO A 21 -2.15 -13.30 -57.20
CA PRO A 21 -3.25 -13.50 -56.23
C PRO A 21 -4.44 -14.38 -56.75
N LEU A 22 -5.54 -14.44 -55.96
CA LEU A 22 -6.96 -14.70 -56.35
C LEU A 22 -7.41 -16.09 -56.89
N LEU A 23 -8.52 -16.61 -56.30
CA LEU A 23 -9.76 -16.94 -57.04
C LEU A 23 -10.99 -17.23 -56.14
N LEU A 24 -12.17 -16.78 -56.58
CA LEU A 24 -13.50 -17.15 -56.07
C LEU A 24 -13.96 -18.50 -56.64
N VAL A 25 -14.74 -19.28 -55.88
CA VAL A 25 -15.83 -20.12 -56.43
C VAL A 25 -17.04 -20.11 -55.49
N SER A 26 -18.24 -20.01 -56.06
CA SER A 26 -19.55 -20.13 -55.40
C SER A 26 -20.34 -21.27 -56.04
N ALA A 27 -21.05 -22.10 -55.25
CA ALA A 27 -22.10 -23.00 -55.77
C ALA A 27 -23.06 -23.55 -54.68
N GLN A 28 -24.29 -23.06 -54.68
CA GLN A 28 -25.52 -23.88 -54.49
C GLN A 28 -26.07 -24.22 -55.91
N PRO A 29 -27.17 -24.99 -56.13
CA PRO A 29 -28.11 -25.63 -55.19
C PRO A 29 -28.44 -27.12 -55.54
N ARG A 30 -29.34 -27.77 -54.76
CA ARG A 30 -30.49 -28.53 -55.32
C ARG A 30 -31.54 -28.91 -54.27
N LYS A 31 -32.82 -28.91 -54.68
CA LYS A 31 -33.99 -29.43 -53.94
C LYS A 31 -34.31 -30.86 -54.39
N SER A 32 -34.87 -31.66 -53.50
CA SER A 32 -35.81 -32.74 -53.86
C SER A 32 -36.82 -33.00 -52.73
N SER A 33 -38.04 -33.35 -53.09
CA SER A 33 -39.24 -33.40 -52.25
C SER A 33 -39.79 -34.82 -52.08
N GLY A 34 -40.50 -35.11 -50.98
CA GLY A 34 -41.29 -36.34 -50.83
C GLY A 34 -42.06 -36.46 -49.50
N SER A 35 -43.38 -36.62 -49.59
CA SER A 35 -44.39 -36.86 -48.53
C SER A 35 -44.08 -38.00 -47.54
N GLY A 36 -44.69 -38.08 -46.34
CA GLY A 36 -45.75 -37.26 -45.72
C GLY A 36 -46.38 -37.90 -44.47
N SER A 37 -47.60 -37.46 -44.12
CA SER A 37 -48.50 -37.90 -43.01
C SER A 37 -48.34 -37.25 -41.62
N SER A 38 -49.48 -36.74 -41.14
CA SER A 38 -49.81 -36.20 -39.80
C SER A 38 -49.88 -37.33 -38.73
N ALA A 39 -50.00 -37.10 -37.42
CA ALA A 39 -50.11 -35.89 -36.58
C ALA A 39 -49.58 -36.23 -35.16
N ASP A 40 -49.16 -35.24 -34.36
CA ASP A 40 -49.85 -34.76 -33.14
C ASP A 40 -48.97 -33.72 -32.39
N ALA A 41 -49.54 -33.03 -31.40
CA ALA A 41 -49.03 -31.77 -30.86
C ALA A 41 -47.82 -31.87 -29.90
N GLY A 42 -46.86 -30.96 -30.09
CA GLY A 42 -45.76 -30.70 -29.14
C GLY A 42 -45.03 -29.42 -29.49
N VAL A 43 -45.26 -28.33 -28.73
CA VAL A 43 -44.60 -27.04 -28.96
C VAL A 43 -43.13 -27.12 -28.52
N ILE A 44 -42.21 -27.10 -29.48
CA ILE A 44 -40.76 -27.02 -29.23
C ILE A 44 -40.29 -25.58 -29.49
N VAL A 45 -39.79 -24.93 -28.44
CA VAL A 45 -39.13 -23.62 -28.51
C VAL A 45 -37.63 -23.86 -28.82
N PRO A 46 -36.96 -23.02 -29.65
CA PRO A 46 -35.54 -23.20 -29.98
C PRO A 46 -34.63 -23.13 -28.75
N GLY A 47 -33.58 -23.95 -28.74
CA GLY A 47 -32.71 -24.13 -27.58
C GLY A 47 -31.87 -22.91 -27.21
N THR A 48 -32.02 -22.44 -25.97
CA THR A 48 -31.12 -21.46 -25.35
C THR A 48 -29.79 -22.14 -24.97
N VAL A 49 -28.68 -21.60 -25.46
CA VAL A 49 -27.34 -21.96 -24.95
C VAL A 49 -27.27 -21.59 -23.47
N ARG A 50 -26.87 -22.55 -22.61
CA ARG A 50 -26.69 -22.28 -21.17
C ARG A 50 -25.38 -21.51 -20.95
N PRO A 51 -25.39 -20.42 -20.18
CA PRO A 51 -24.15 -19.79 -19.73
C PRO A 51 -23.32 -20.76 -18.87
N PHE A 52 -22.01 -20.76 -19.09
CA PHE A 52 -21.05 -21.43 -18.21
C PHE A 52 -20.98 -20.69 -16.87
N ASP A 53 -21.21 -21.42 -15.77
CA ASP A 53 -21.17 -20.87 -14.41
C ASP A 53 -19.92 -21.40 -13.68
N PRO A 54 -18.88 -20.57 -13.48
CA PRO A 54 -17.64 -20.99 -12.83
C PRO A 54 -17.72 -21.11 -11.31
N PHE A 55 -18.89 -20.86 -10.68
CA PHE A 55 -19.04 -20.86 -9.22
C PHE A 55 -20.20 -21.74 -8.74
N PRO A 56 -20.04 -23.07 -8.63
CA PRO A 56 -21.08 -23.95 -8.10
C PRO A 56 -21.39 -23.59 -6.63
N THR A 57 -22.65 -23.23 -6.37
CA THR A 57 -23.16 -23.03 -5.01
C THR A 57 -23.18 -24.37 -4.25
N PRO A 58 -22.65 -24.45 -3.01
CA PRO A 58 -22.55 -25.73 -2.30
C PRO A 58 -23.94 -26.29 -1.93
N THR A 59 -24.23 -27.50 -2.42
CA THR A 59 -25.51 -28.18 -2.23
C THR A 59 -25.72 -28.59 -0.77
N ARG A 60 -26.75 -28.03 -0.12
CA ARG A 60 -27.12 -28.30 1.28
C ARG A 60 -27.54 -29.75 1.50
N THR A 61 -26.64 -30.60 2.00
CA THR A 61 -26.97 -31.96 2.46
C THR A 61 -27.60 -31.95 3.85
N LYS A 62 -28.53 -32.88 4.13
CA LYS A 62 -29.23 -32.97 5.43
C LYS A 62 -28.27 -33.29 6.58
N ALA A 63 -28.48 -32.64 7.72
CA ALA A 63 -27.76 -32.94 8.95
C ALA A 63 -28.13 -34.33 9.50
N SER A 64 -27.12 -35.11 9.89
CA SER A 64 -27.25 -36.26 10.77
C SER A 64 -26.50 -35.96 12.06
N SER A 65 -27.18 -36.13 13.20
CA SER A 65 -26.64 -35.81 14.52
C SER A 65 -25.85 -36.98 15.10
N THR A 66 -24.53 -36.84 15.19
CA THR A 66 -23.68 -37.71 16.01
C THR A 66 -22.51 -36.89 16.56
N PRO A 67 -22.18 -36.96 17.87
CA PRO A 67 -21.09 -36.14 18.42
C PRO A 67 -19.74 -36.60 17.87
N ARG A 68 -19.02 -35.69 17.18
CA ARG A 68 -17.65 -35.93 16.73
C ARG A 68 -16.68 -35.33 17.77
N PRO A 69 -15.62 -36.03 18.19
CA PRO A 69 -14.72 -35.54 19.22
C PRO A 69 -14.01 -34.24 18.81
N VAL A 70 -13.70 -33.42 19.81
CA VAL A 70 -13.00 -32.14 19.67
C VAL A 70 -11.63 -32.35 18.98
N PRO A 71 -11.31 -31.63 17.91
CA PRO A 71 -9.97 -31.68 17.32
C PRO A 71 -8.94 -31.12 18.32
N SER A 72 -7.90 -31.90 18.60
CA SER A 72 -6.73 -31.43 19.34
C SER A 72 -6.00 -30.33 18.57
N ASP A 73 -5.56 -29.30 19.28
CA ASP A 73 -4.83 -28.16 18.74
C ASP A 73 -3.49 -28.61 18.13
N SER A 74 -3.51 -28.83 16.82
CA SER A 74 -2.36 -29.27 16.01
C SER A 74 -2.50 -28.67 14.62
N GLY A 75 -1.72 -27.63 14.36
CA GLY A 75 -1.86 -26.77 13.19
C GLY A 75 -1.66 -27.51 11.87
N GLY A 76 -2.43 -27.11 10.85
CA GLY A 76 -2.29 -27.61 9.49
C GLY A 76 -0.90 -27.34 8.93
N ALA A 77 -0.33 -28.34 8.26
CA ALA A 77 1.05 -28.31 7.79
C ALA A 77 1.25 -27.39 6.57
N GLY A 78 1.67 -26.15 6.83
CA GLY A 78 2.50 -25.38 5.89
C GLY A 78 3.94 -25.38 6.40
N SER A 79 4.94 -25.64 5.54
CA SER A 79 6.36 -25.81 5.92
C SER A 79 7.09 -24.51 6.28
N GLY A 80 6.42 -23.58 6.94
CA GLY A 80 7.04 -22.38 7.48
C GLY A 80 7.83 -22.71 8.74
N GLY A 81 9.16 -22.48 8.71
CA GLY A 81 9.96 -22.47 9.93
C GLY A 81 9.51 -21.35 10.90
N PRO A 82 9.99 -21.35 12.15
CA PRO A 82 9.70 -20.29 13.11
C PRO A 82 10.07 -18.91 12.52
N SER A 83 9.31 -17.88 12.88
CA SER A 83 9.56 -16.54 12.34
C SER A 83 10.95 -16.05 12.77
N PRO A 84 11.71 -15.38 11.88
CA PRO A 84 12.91 -14.64 12.28
C PRO A 84 12.67 -13.65 13.42
N LEU A 85 11.42 -13.22 13.63
CA LEU A 85 11.02 -12.33 14.71
C LEU A 85 10.68 -13.04 16.03
N ASP A 86 10.68 -14.38 16.09
CA ASP A 86 10.23 -15.12 17.30
C ASP A 86 11.24 -15.08 18.45
N ASN A 87 12.53 -15.06 18.12
CA ASN A 87 13.63 -15.10 19.08
C ASN A 87 14.17 -13.71 19.46
N LEU A 88 13.59 -12.64 18.89
CA LEU A 88 14.07 -11.28 19.13
C LEU A 88 13.61 -10.78 20.50
N LYS A 89 14.58 -10.49 21.37
CA LYS A 89 14.33 -9.93 22.70
C LYS A 89 14.62 -8.42 22.68
N PRO A 90 13.68 -7.56 23.10
CA PRO A 90 13.95 -6.13 23.29
C PRO A 90 15.13 -5.92 24.24
N SER A 91 15.86 -4.83 24.04
CA SER A 91 16.88 -4.41 25.00
C SER A 91 16.20 -3.93 26.29
N THR A 92 16.46 -4.60 27.41
CA THR A 92 15.99 -4.16 28.73
C THR A 92 16.82 -2.97 29.20
N ARG A 93 16.16 -1.98 29.81
CA ARG A 93 16.81 -0.82 30.44
C ARG A 93 16.37 -0.76 31.89
N ASP A 94 17.32 -0.82 32.81
CA ASP A 94 17.01 -1.00 34.23
C ASP A 94 16.27 0.23 34.78
N GLY A 95 15.07 -0.01 35.33
CA GLY A 95 14.21 1.03 35.91
C GLY A 95 13.37 1.84 34.91
N GLU A 96 13.55 1.68 33.59
CA GLU A 96 12.76 2.38 32.58
C GLU A 96 11.67 1.48 31.97
N TRP A 97 10.41 1.92 32.03
CA TRP A 97 9.35 1.27 31.26
C TRP A 97 9.48 1.61 29.78
N HIS A 98 9.25 0.63 28.92
CA HIS A 98 9.06 0.81 27.48
C HIS A 98 7.88 -0.04 27.00
N MET A 99 7.25 0.39 25.90
CA MET A 99 6.21 -0.40 25.23
C MET A 99 6.77 -1.78 24.84
N LYS A 100 6.15 -2.85 25.35
CA LYS A 100 6.43 -4.22 24.88
C LYS A 100 6.07 -4.32 23.39
N PRO A 101 6.88 -4.98 22.54
CA PRO A 101 6.55 -5.08 21.12
C PRO A 101 5.22 -5.77 20.86
N VAL A 102 4.39 -5.13 20.05
CA VAL A 102 3.17 -5.70 19.50
C VAL A 102 3.49 -6.31 18.14
N ARG A 103 3.08 -7.55 17.91
CA ARG A 103 3.17 -8.26 16.63
C ARG A 103 1.92 -8.03 15.81
N VAL A 104 2.08 -7.47 14.63
CA VAL A 104 1.01 -7.16 13.67
C VAL A 104 1.31 -7.82 12.32
N ILE A 105 0.28 -8.08 11.53
CA ILE A 105 0.42 -8.42 10.11
C ILE A 105 -0.18 -7.29 9.27
N HIS A 106 0.66 -6.65 8.47
CA HIS A 106 0.26 -5.59 7.55
C HIS A 106 0.44 -6.03 6.09
N ALA A 107 -0.24 -5.34 5.18
CA ALA A 107 -0.10 -5.55 3.74
C ALA A 107 0.51 -4.33 3.04
N ARG A 108 1.28 -4.56 1.98
CA ARG A 108 1.70 -3.52 1.02
C ARG A 108 1.31 -3.93 -0.38
N VAL A 109 0.73 -3.00 -1.14
CA VAL A 109 0.55 -3.17 -2.58
C VAL A 109 1.84 -2.71 -3.26
N GLN A 110 2.47 -3.59 -4.05
CA GLN A 110 3.79 -3.38 -4.64
C GLN A 110 3.80 -3.73 -6.13
N SER A 111 4.77 -3.18 -6.85
CA SER A 111 5.05 -3.48 -8.25
C SER A 111 6.15 -4.52 -8.44
N ASP A 112 7.01 -4.69 -7.44
CA ASP A 112 8.02 -5.74 -7.35
C ASP A 112 7.56 -6.89 -6.43
N ALA A 113 7.86 -8.12 -6.83
CA ALA A 113 7.81 -9.27 -5.93
C ALA A 113 9.03 -9.23 -4.98
N PRO A 114 8.90 -9.60 -3.69
CA PRO A 114 10.02 -9.79 -2.79
C PRO A 114 11.06 -10.78 -3.34
N ALA A 115 12.34 -10.44 -3.18
CA ALA A 115 13.46 -11.31 -3.53
C ALA A 115 13.83 -12.21 -2.35
N LEU A 116 14.08 -13.50 -2.62
CA LEU A 116 14.62 -14.44 -1.64
C LEU A 116 16.15 -14.31 -1.59
N VAL A 117 16.68 -13.78 -0.48
CA VAL A 117 18.12 -13.61 -0.23
C VAL A 117 18.47 -14.28 1.09
N ASP A 118 19.47 -15.15 1.12
CA ASP A 118 19.93 -15.89 2.31
C ASP A 118 18.79 -16.59 3.10
N GLY A 119 17.81 -17.12 2.38
CA GLY A 119 16.64 -17.80 2.95
C GLY A 119 15.54 -16.87 3.48
N ARG A 120 15.66 -15.55 3.27
CA ARG A 120 14.75 -14.51 3.74
C ARG A 120 14.16 -13.69 2.58
N PHE A 121 12.88 -13.33 2.66
CA PHE A 121 12.28 -12.38 1.72
C PHE A 121 12.60 -10.94 2.09
N VAL A 122 13.11 -10.18 1.12
CA VAL A 122 13.45 -8.76 1.22
C VAL A 122 13.05 -8.02 -0.07
N SER A 123 13.15 -6.69 -0.12
CA SER A 123 12.83 -5.96 -1.36
C SER A 123 13.83 -6.26 -2.48
N ALA A 124 13.33 -6.41 -3.71
CA ALA A 124 14.17 -6.63 -4.90
C ALA A 124 15.13 -5.45 -5.17
N PHE A 125 14.81 -4.24 -4.70
CA PHE A 125 15.69 -3.06 -4.78
C PHE A 125 17.02 -3.22 -4.01
N GLY A 126 17.14 -4.24 -3.14
CA GLY A 126 18.41 -4.65 -2.56
C GLY A 126 19.41 -5.27 -3.54
N LYS A 127 18.97 -5.67 -4.74
CA LYS A 127 19.81 -6.28 -5.80
C LYS A 127 20.64 -7.50 -5.32
N GLY A 128 20.03 -8.34 -4.49
CA GLY A 128 20.68 -9.53 -3.92
C GLY A 128 21.49 -9.30 -2.64
N ASP A 129 21.60 -8.07 -2.15
CA ASP A 129 22.16 -7.75 -0.84
C ASP A 129 21.06 -7.79 0.24
N LEU A 130 21.23 -8.67 1.23
CA LEU A 130 20.25 -8.89 2.30
C LEU A 130 19.97 -7.61 3.11
N ALA A 131 21.02 -6.87 3.49
CA ALA A 131 20.90 -5.69 4.33
C ALA A 131 20.26 -4.52 3.56
N LYS A 132 20.65 -4.32 2.30
CA LYS A 132 20.04 -3.30 1.43
C LYS A 132 18.58 -3.64 1.11
N GLY A 133 18.28 -4.90 0.79
CA GLY A 133 16.91 -5.33 0.54
C GLY A 133 16.02 -5.21 1.77
N TYR A 134 16.57 -5.47 2.96
CA TYR A 134 15.88 -5.28 4.23
C TYR A 134 15.60 -3.80 4.52
N LEU A 135 16.59 -2.94 4.27
CA LEU A 135 16.40 -1.49 4.38
C LEU A 135 15.30 -1.02 3.41
N SER A 136 15.44 -1.30 2.11
CA SER A 136 14.51 -0.86 1.06
C SER A 136 13.07 -1.34 1.26
N GLY A 137 12.85 -2.48 1.92
CA GLY A 137 11.49 -2.99 2.17
C GLY A 137 10.63 -2.11 3.07
N MET A 138 11.23 -1.36 4.00
CA MET A 138 10.50 -0.51 4.97
C MET A 138 11.14 0.89 5.20
N ASP A 139 11.93 1.40 4.25
CA ASP A 139 12.61 2.71 4.38
C ASP A 139 11.67 3.90 4.10
N SER A 140 10.92 4.34 5.13
CA SER A 140 9.92 5.43 5.03
C SER A 140 8.80 5.13 4.04
N VAL A 141 7.92 4.20 4.42
CA VAL A 141 6.85 3.66 3.55
C VAL A 141 5.48 3.66 4.23
N ASN A 142 4.42 3.53 3.42
CA ASN A 142 3.07 3.23 3.91
C ASN A 142 2.80 1.71 3.86
N THR A 143 1.94 1.24 4.77
CA THR A 143 1.29 -0.07 4.73
C THR A 143 -0.20 0.07 5.00
N ALA A 144 -0.99 -0.96 4.73
CA ALA A 144 -2.40 -1.07 5.11
C ALA A 144 -2.62 -2.25 6.07
N SER A 145 -3.79 -2.28 6.73
CA SER A 145 -4.34 -3.52 7.27
C SER A 145 -4.55 -4.54 6.15
N VAL A 146 -4.52 -5.84 6.47
CA VAL A 146 -4.77 -6.91 5.48
C VAL A 146 -6.17 -6.78 4.90
N GLU A 147 -7.13 -6.43 5.77
CA GLU A 147 -8.52 -6.13 5.47
C GLU A 147 -8.67 -4.97 4.46
N GLY A 148 -7.75 -4.01 4.51
CA GLY A 148 -7.74 -2.80 3.68
C GLY A 148 -6.86 -2.85 2.43
N ALA A 149 -6.17 -3.96 2.15
CA ALA A 149 -5.17 -4.03 1.09
C ALA A 149 -5.70 -3.69 -0.32
N LEU A 150 -6.95 -4.09 -0.62
CA LEU A 150 -7.58 -3.83 -1.91
C LEU A 150 -8.20 -2.43 -2.04
N MET A 151 -8.37 -1.68 -0.96
CA MET A 151 -8.93 -0.33 -1.02
C MET A 151 -8.08 0.57 -1.92
N TYR A 152 -6.75 0.53 -1.79
CA TYR A 152 -5.84 1.30 -2.65
C TYR A 152 -5.84 0.78 -4.10
N VAL A 153 -5.92 -0.55 -4.30
CA VAL A 153 -6.02 -1.16 -5.64
C VAL A 153 -7.27 -0.65 -6.36
N GLN A 154 -8.43 -0.63 -5.68
CA GLN A 154 -9.70 -0.20 -6.25
C GLN A 154 -9.77 1.32 -6.46
N ALA A 155 -9.48 2.11 -5.42
CA ALA A 155 -9.65 3.57 -5.45
C ALA A 155 -8.62 4.30 -6.33
N GLU A 156 -7.40 3.76 -6.45
CA GLU A 156 -6.29 4.42 -7.13
C GLU A 156 -5.66 3.57 -8.25
N GLY A 157 -5.67 2.25 -8.12
CA GLY A 157 -4.85 1.34 -8.95
C GLY A 157 -5.44 0.96 -10.32
N ILE A 158 -6.73 0.59 -10.35
CA ILE A 158 -7.32 -0.18 -11.47
C ILE A 158 -8.23 0.60 -12.40
N ASN A 159 -8.80 1.73 -11.99
CA ASN A 159 -9.74 2.46 -12.86
C ASN A 159 -9.01 2.95 -14.12
N VAL A 160 -9.53 2.62 -15.31
CA VAL A 160 -8.97 3.10 -16.58
C VAL A 160 -9.14 4.61 -16.76
N ASN A 161 -10.20 5.19 -16.20
CA ASN A 161 -10.56 6.61 -16.39
C ASN A 161 -9.60 7.55 -15.63
N SER A 162 -8.89 7.06 -14.61
CA SER A 162 -7.89 7.81 -13.83
C SER A 162 -6.43 7.59 -14.28
N ARG A 163 -6.21 6.87 -15.40
CA ARG A 163 -4.88 6.52 -15.95
C ARG A 163 -4.66 7.10 -17.34
N ALA A 164 -3.40 7.14 -17.78
CA ALA A 164 -3.08 7.45 -19.17
C ALA A 164 -3.65 6.37 -20.11
N LYS A 165 -4.13 6.75 -21.30
CA LYS A 165 -4.80 5.81 -22.23
C LYS A 165 -3.85 4.73 -22.74
N GLU A 166 -2.58 5.10 -22.85
CA GLU A 166 -1.44 4.28 -23.25
C GLU A 166 -1.12 3.21 -22.17
N GLU A 167 -1.50 3.45 -20.91
CA GLU A 167 -1.28 2.57 -19.77
C GLU A 167 -2.49 1.66 -19.44
N ARG A 168 -3.49 1.54 -20.33
CA ARG A 168 -4.72 0.75 -20.09
C ARG A 168 -4.45 -0.63 -19.47
N CYS A 169 -3.44 -1.34 -19.96
CA CYS A 169 -3.07 -2.69 -19.53
C CYS A 169 -2.00 -2.77 -18.41
N VAL A 170 -1.78 -1.67 -17.69
CA VAL A 170 -0.85 -1.57 -16.57
C VAL A 170 -1.53 -0.79 -15.43
N ARG A 171 -1.70 -1.40 -14.26
CA ARG A 171 -2.24 -0.71 -13.07
C ARG A 171 -1.37 0.50 -12.72
N LYS A 172 -1.95 1.56 -12.14
CA LYS A 172 -1.21 2.74 -11.67
C LYS A 172 -0.02 2.31 -10.81
N ASN A 173 1.12 2.99 -10.90
CA ASN A 173 2.36 2.61 -10.21
C ASN A 173 2.87 1.17 -10.48
N LYS A 174 2.37 0.50 -11.53
CA LYS A 174 2.66 -0.90 -11.90
C LYS A 174 2.29 -1.91 -10.81
N MET A 175 1.24 -1.67 -10.02
CA MET A 175 0.79 -2.58 -8.95
C MET A 175 0.54 -4.01 -9.46
N GLN A 176 1.19 -5.00 -8.84
CA GLN A 176 1.10 -6.42 -9.21
C GLN A 176 0.88 -7.35 -8.01
N HIS A 177 1.39 -7.00 -6.82
CA HIS A 177 1.41 -7.91 -5.67
C HIS A 177 0.85 -7.26 -4.41
N ILE A 178 0.16 -8.06 -3.59
CA ILE A 178 -0.14 -7.75 -2.19
C ILE A 178 0.82 -8.57 -1.34
N VAL A 179 1.78 -7.89 -0.72
CA VAL A 179 2.86 -8.50 0.07
C VAL A 179 2.51 -8.41 1.56
N PHE A 180 2.64 -9.53 2.27
CA PHE A 180 2.30 -9.62 3.69
C PHE A 180 3.55 -9.51 4.57
N TYR A 181 3.53 -8.52 5.46
CA TYR A 181 4.61 -8.19 6.39
C TYR A 181 4.18 -8.59 7.81
N GLU A 182 4.95 -9.47 8.44
CA GLU A 182 4.91 -9.67 9.88
C GLU A 182 5.80 -8.61 10.53
N ILE A 183 5.28 -7.81 11.47
CA ILE A 183 5.99 -6.65 12.03
C ILE A 183 5.89 -6.67 13.55
N LEU A 184 7.01 -6.46 14.24
CA LEU A 184 7.06 -6.06 15.64
C LEU A 184 7.13 -4.54 15.74
N ILE A 185 6.30 -3.93 16.58
CA ILE A 185 6.23 -2.48 16.81
C ILE A 185 6.33 -2.18 18.30
N ALA A 186 7.29 -1.33 18.69
CA ALA A 186 7.35 -0.71 20.01
C ALA A 186 7.49 0.81 19.84
N GLN A 187 6.53 1.57 20.33
CA GLN A 187 6.47 3.02 20.11
C GLN A 187 7.35 3.78 21.10
N PRO A 188 7.92 4.94 20.72
CA PRO A 188 8.64 5.78 21.66
C PRO A 188 7.75 6.27 22.81
N ASN A 189 8.26 6.23 24.04
CA ASN A 189 7.55 6.73 25.23
C ASN A 189 7.06 8.19 25.05
N ALA A 190 7.85 9.03 24.36
CA ALA A 190 7.48 10.42 24.07
C ALA A 190 6.27 10.53 23.12
N THR A 191 6.13 9.62 22.16
CA THR A 191 4.96 9.52 21.27
C THR A 191 3.71 9.13 22.06
N ILE A 192 3.83 8.11 22.92
CA ILE A 192 2.72 7.66 23.77
C ILE A 192 2.32 8.80 24.71
N ALA A 193 3.27 9.48 25.35
CA ALA A 193 3.02 10.65 26.18
C ALA A 193 2.35 11.80 25.42
N GLU A 194 2.72 12.04 24.16
CA GLU A 194 2.15 13.13 23.37
C GLU A 194 0.69 12.85 22.99
N PHE A 195 0.39 11.64 22.52
CA PHE A 195 -0.90 11.29 21.91
C PHE A 195 -1.87 10.48 22.78
N ALA A 196 -1.49 9.95 23.94
CA ALA A 196 -2.39 9.15 24.79
C ALA A 196 -3.69 9.87 25.20
N GLY A 197 -3.67 11.21 25.32
CA GLY A 197 -4.86 12.02 25.60
C GLY A 197 -5.80 12.21 24.39
N SER A 198 -5.38 11.82 23.19
CA SER A 198 -6.09 12.06 21.91
C SER A 198 -6.89 10.86 21.40
N TRP A 199 -7.18 9.88 22.28
CA TRP A 199 -7.96 8.67 21.96
C TRP A 199 -9.20 8.98 21.11
N ARG A 200 -10.08 9.90 21.54
CA ARG A 200 -11.33 10.22 20.82
C ARG A 200 -11.10 10.74 19.40
N GLN A 201 -9.98 11.38 19.13
CA GLN A 201 -9.61 11.93 17.83
C GLN A 201 -9.00 10.87 16.91
N GLN A 202 -8.36 9.82 17.45
CA GLN A 202 -7.61 8.82 16.69
C GLN A 202 -8.45 7.71 16.05
N ARG A 203 -9.78 7.75 16.18
CA ARG A 203 -10.77 6.80 15.56
C ARG A 203 -10.21 5.38 15.41
N ASP A 204 -9.87 4.78 16.55
CA ASP A 204 -9.43 3.37 16.67
C ASP A 204 -7.99 3.03 16.30
N THR A 205 -7.12 4.02 16.07
CA THR A 205 -5.66 3.81 15.88
C THR A 205 -4.85 4.19 17.12
N PHE A 206 -5.37 3.82 18.29
CA PHE A 206 -4.70 4.04 19.57
C PHE A 206 -3.39 3.22 19.64
N GLU A 207 -2.44 3.66 20.48
CA GLU A 207 -1.01 3.26 20.45
C GLU A 207 -0.20 3.88 19.31
N TYR A 208 -0.83 4.39 18.25
CA TYR A 208 -0.12 5.01 17.12
C TYR A 208 -0.03 6.53 17.24
N GLY A 209 0.95 7.13 16.57
CA GLY A 209 0.87 8.55 16.24
C GLY A 209 -0.11 8.79 15.08
N PRO A 210 -0.36 10.05 14.68
CA PRO A 210 -1.13 10.33 13.47
C PRO A 210 -0.40 9.74 12.25
N MET A 211 -1.15 9.18 11.29
CA MET A 211 -0.57 8.78 10.00
C MET A 211 0.07 9.98 9.31
N VAL A 212 1.33 9.83 8.89
CA VAL A 212 2.04 10.77 8.02
C VAL A 212 2.25 10.06 6.68
N PRO A 213 1.48 10.37 5.62
CA PRO A 213 1.68 9.74 4.32
C PRO A 213 3.13 9.84 3.85
N MET A 214 3.65 8.74 3.29
CA MET A 214 5.02 8.62 2.80
C MET A 214 5.05 8.38 1.28
N ASP A 215 5.74 9.24 0.54
CA ASP A 215 5.96 9.13 -0.92
C ASP A 215 7.46 9.21 -1.25
N GLY A 216 7.94 8.30 -2.10
CA GLY A 216 9.33 8.32 -2.57
C GLY A 216 10.39 8.18 -1.46
N GLY A 217 10.04 7.57 -0.33
CA GLY A 217 10.93 7.39 0.82
C GLY A 217 10.93 8.55 1.83
N ARG A 218 9.97 9.46 1.75
CA ARG A 218 9.86 10.60 2.68
C ARG A 218 8.41 10.91 3.01
N CYS A 219 8.19 11.72 4.03
CA CYS A 219 6.89 12.35 4.28
C CYS A 219 6.40 13.10 3.03
N THR A 220 5.13 12.94 2.70
CA THR A 220 4.43 13.69 1.65
C THR A 220 4.39 15.19 2.01
N SER A 221 4.65 16.04 1.01
CA SER A 221 4.51 17.50 1.15
C SER A 221 3.03 17.90 1.11
N MET A 222 2.61 18.79 2.01
CA MET A 222 1.24 19.33 2.06
C MET A 222 0.87 20.16 0.83
N LEU A 223 1.87 20.67 0.09
CA LEU A 223 1.69 21.48 -1.12
C LEU A 223 2.23 20.78 -2.38
N GLY A 224 2.54 19.48 -2.28
CA GLY A 224 3.25 18.75 -3.33
C GLY A 224 4.72 19.19 -3.51
N GLY A 225 5.37 18.64 -4.55
CA GLY A 225 6.74 18.99 -4.93
C GLY A 225 7.84 18.56 -3.94
N GLU A 226 9.11 18.73 -4.34
CA GLU A 226 10.25 18.38 -3.48
C GLU A 226 10.45 19.33 -2.30
N ASN A 227 10.14 20.62 -2.47
CA ASN A 227 10.45 21.69 -1.50
C ASN A 227 9.21 22.24 -0.76
N GLY A 228 8.04 21.62 -0.92
CA GLY A 228 6.82 22.06 -0.24
C GLY A 228 6.84 21.73 1.27
N ALA A 229 5.95 22.38 2.02
CA ALA A 229 5.90 22.27 3.48
C ALA A 229 5.55 20.84 3.92
N LEU A 230 6.38 20.28 4.82
CA LEU A 230 6.10 19.00 5.47
C LEU A 230 5.12 19.19 6.62
N PRO A 231 4.24 18.21 6.92
CA PRO A 231 3.33 18.29 8.06
C PRO A 231 4.10 18.26 9.38
N ASP A 232 3.59 18.94 10.40
CA ASP A 232 4.18 19.01 11.75
C ASP A 232 4.56 17.64 12.33
N ALA A 233 3.71 16.64 12.12
CA ALA A 233 3.93 15.26 12.56
C ALA A 233 5.17 14.59 11.91
N CYS A 234 5.59 15.02 10.72
CA CYS A 234 6.85 14.59 10.12
C CYS A 234 8.05 15.22 10.83
N LEU A 235 7.96 16.52 11.11
CA LEU A 235 9.02 17.28 11.79
C LEU A 235 9.22 16.81 13.24
N GLN A 236 8.15 16.28 13.86
CA GLN A 236 8.16 15.65 15.20
C GLN A 236 9.04 14.40 15.29
N TYR A 237 9.39 13.73 14.19
CA TYR A 237 10.24 12.53 14.25
C TYR A 237 11.64 12.83 14.80
N ASN A 238 12.24 13.97 14.42
CA ASN A 238 13.56 14.40 14.90
C ASN A 238 13.53 15.70 15.74
N GLY A 239 12.36 16.32 15.93
CA GLY A 239 12.23 17.61 16.63
C GLY A 239 12.62 18.82 15.77
N GLU A 240 12.36 18.74 14.46
CA GLU A 240 12.73 19.79 13.50
C GLU A 240 11.82 21.02 13.65
N GLN A 241 12.36 22.20 13.33
CA GLN A 241 11.63 23.49 13.31
C GLN A 241 10.93 23.90 14.63
N GLY A 242 11.36 23.36 15.78
CA GLY A 242 10.78 23.64 17.10
C GLY A 242 9.72 22.63 17.56
N GLN A 243 9.39 21.64 16.71
CA GLN A 243 8.53 20.53 17.11
C GLN A 243 9.19 19.66 18.19
N PRO A 244 8.40 18.94 19.01
CA PRO A 244 8.95 18.01 19.99
C PRO A 244 9.61 16.81 19.30
N ALA A 245 10.77 16.39 19.80
CA ALA A 245 11.49 15.22 19.29
C ALA A 245 10.86 13.90 19.83
N LEU A 246 9.77 13.45 19.21
CA LEU A 246 9.05 12.25 19.63
C LEU A 246 9.82 10.96 19.28
N GLY A 247 10.58 10.98 18.18
CA GLY A 247 11.18 9.79 17.58
C GLY A 247 10.34 9.25 16.41
N PRO A 248 10.88 8.30 15.63
CA PRO A 248 10.26 7.80 14.39
C PRO A 248 9.11 6.83 14.69
N PHE A 249 8.00 7.35 15.19
CA PHE A 249 6.81 6.57 15.52
C PHE A 249 6.09 5.99 14.30
N VAL A 250 5.49 4.81 14.47
CA VAL A 250 4.52 4.32 13.48
C VAL A 250 3.24 5.14 13.62
N GLY A 251 2.81 5.76 12.52
CA GLY A 251 1.55 6.50 12.46
C GLY A 251 0.41 5.60 11.99
N GLY A 252 -0.83 5.89 12.40
CA GLY A 252 -2.04 5.17 12.02
C GLY A 252 -3.20 6.11 11.66
N SER A 253 -4.10 5.65 10.79
CA SER A 253 -5.40 6.28 10.55
C SER A 253 -6.41 5.27 10.01
N ILE A 254 -7.70 5.47 10.31
CA ILE A 254 -8.80 4.72 9.69
C ILE A 254 -9.08 5.25 8.27
N LYS A 255 -9.47 4.34 7.37
CA LYS A 255 -9.77 4.58 5.94
C LYS A 255 -10.93 3.71 5.43
N ASP A 256 -11.86 3.35 6.32
CA ASP A 256 -12.97 2.44 6.01
C ASP A 256 -14.16 3.09 5.28
N ASP A 257 -14.07 4.41 5.10
CA ASP A 257 -15.09 5.31 4.57
C ASP A 257 -14.66 6.06 3.29
N ASP A 258 -13.59 5.63 2.58
CA ASP A 258 -13.28 6.16 1.24
C ASP A 258 -14.46 5.93 0.28
N VAL A 259 -14.95 7.02 -0.30
CA VAL A 259 -16.19 7.06 -1.08
C VAL A 259 -16.13 6.21 -2.35
N ARG A 260 -14.93 5.89 -2.88
CA ARG A 260 -14.72 5.07 -4.09
C ARG A 260 -14.49 3.59 -3.76
N ALA A 261 -14.04 3.31 -2.54
CA ALA A 261 -13.69 1.97 -2.07
C ALA A 261 -13.90 1.82 -0.55
N PRO A 262 -15.16 1.77 -0.09
CA PRO A 262 -15.47 1.63 1.33
C PRO A 262 -15.21 0.18 1.78
N TYR A 263 -13.99 -0.11 2.22
CA TYR A 263 -13.59 -1.40 2.79
C TYR A 263 -13.64 -1.32 4.32
N PRO A 264 -14.56 -2.03 5.00
CA PRO A 264 -14.60 -2.08 6.46
C PRO A 264 -13.25 -2.50 7.05
N ASP A 265 -12.88 -1.90 8.19
CA ASP A 265 -11.65 -2.22 8.93
C ASP A 265 -10.35 -1.95 8.15
N THR A 266 -10.42 -1.03 7.17
CA THR A 266 -9.25 -0.47 6.50
C THR A 266 -8.55 0.54 7.42
N TYR A 267 -7.29 0.27 7.71
CA TYR A 267 -6.39 1.21 8.37
C TYR A 267 -5.15 1.38 7.50
N TRP A 268 -4.63 2.61 7.44
CA TRP A 268 -3.36 2.92 6.81
C TRP A 268 -2.35 3.35 7.85
N PHE A 269 -1.11 2.93 7.64
CA PHE A 269 -0.01 3.13 8.57
C PHE A 269 1.19 3.74 7.86
N SER A 270 1.95 4.57 8.58
CA SER A 270 3.16 5.19 8.10
C SER A 270 4.36 4.74 8.93
N PHE A 271 5.37 4.17 8.28
CA PHE A 271 6.57 3.62 8.89
C PHE A 271 7.78 4.49 8.54
N PRO A 272 8.03 5.61 9.27
CA PRO A 272 9.20 6.44 9.05
C PRO A 272 10.48 5.66 9.38
N ASN A 273 11.48 5.75 8.52
CA ASN A 273 12.83 5.31 8.85
C ASN A 273 13.78 6.52 8.92
N SER A 274 15.07 6.27 9.14
CA SER A 274 16.12 7.28 9.09
C SER A 274 16.01 8.21 7.88
N CYS A 275 16.33 9.50 8.09
CA CYS A 275 16.23 10.59 7.13
C CYS A 275 14.82 10.76 6.50
N PRO A 276 13.71 10.78 7.29
CA PRO A 276 12.34 10.70 6.76
C PRO A 276 11.86 11.96 6.00
N THR A 277 12.64 13.05 6.01
CA THR A 277 12.35 14.28 5.27
C THR A 277 12.97 14.31 3.86
N LYS A 278 13.79 13.31 3.48
CA LYS A 278 14.48 13.23 2.18
C LYS A 278 14.03 12.00 1.39
N ALA A 279 13.76 12.20 0.10
CA ALA A 279 13.46 11.09 -0.81
C ALA A 279 14.64 10.11 -0.91
N TRP A 280 14.40 8.85 -1.27
CA TRP A 280 15.41 7.77 -1.25
C TRP A 280 16.75 8.16 -1.88
N ALA A 281 16.74 8.77 -3.06
CA ALA A 281 17.95 9.21 -3.77
C ALA A 281 18.79 10.30 -3.05
N LYS A 282 18.24 10.91 -1.99
CA LYS A 282 18.86 11.98 -1.19
C LYS A 282 19.09 11.56 0.28
N LYS A 283 18.86 10.29 0.64
CA LYS A 283 19.14 9.74 1.97
C LYS A 283 20.60 9.28 2.07
N THR A 284 21.51 10.22 2.26
CA THR A 284 22.94 9.94 2.47
C THR A 284 23.19 9.29 3.83
N ASP A 285 24.33 8.63 3.99
CA ASP A 285 24.72 7.99 5.25
C ASP A 285 24.85 9.01 6.40
N GLU A 286 25.31 10.22 6.12
CA GLU A 286 25.36 11.31 7.10
C GLU A 286 23.95 11.73 7.55
N CYS A 287 22.98 11.82 6.63
CA CYS A 287 21.59 12.11 7.01
C CYS A 287 20.97 10.98 7.82
N ARG A 288 21.28 9.73 7.48
CA ARG A 288 20.79 8.57 8.24
C ARG A 288 21.39 8.55 9.64
N ALA A 289 22.70 8.76 9.79
CA ALA A 289 23.38 8.82 11.08
C ALA A 289 22.95 10.02 11.94
N ALA A 290 22.56 11.15 11.32
CA ALA A 290 22.08 12.35 12.02
C ALA A 290 20.60 12.27 12.48
N THR A 291 19.89 11.17 12.18
CA THR A 291 18.46 11.01 12.53
C THR A 291 18.22 9.73 13.32
N ARG A 292 17.14 9.68 14.11
CA ARG A 292 16.75 8.44 14.78
C ARG A 292 16.23 7.43 13.75
N THR A 293 16.61 6.15 13.90
CA THR A 293 16.14 5.09 12.99
C THR A 293 14.82 4.51 13.46
N GLY A 294 13.91 4.24 12.51
CA GLY A 294 12.64 3.56 12.79
C GLY A 294 12.79 2.06 12.64
N LEU A 295 13.42 1.63 11.54
CA LEU A 295 13.73 0.24 11.27
C LEU A 295 14.93 -0.22 12.12
N CYS A 296 14.74 -1.32 12.84
CA CYS A 296 15.80 -2.02 13.56
C CYS A 296 16.79 -2.69 12.62
N ALA A 297 18.00 -2.97 13.09
CA ALA A 297 18.92 -3.86 12.39
C ALA A 297 18.34 -5.29 12.28
N ILE A 298 18.78 -6.06 11.28
CA ILE A 298 18.45 -7.48 11.17
C ILE A 298 18.89 -8.19 12.47
N GLY A 299 17.99 -8.94 13.10
CA GLY A 299 18.27 -9.64 14.35
C GLY A 299 18.08 -8.80 15.62
N GLN A 300 17.57 -7.57 15.53
CA GLN A 300 17.26 -6.71 16.67
C GLN A 300 15.74 -6.52 16.83
N ALA A 301 15.22 -6.71 18.03
CA ALA A 301 13.83 -6.35 18.38
C ALA A 301 13.72 -4.84 18.64
N PRO A 302 12.56 -4.23 18.33
CA PRO A 302 12.30 -2.84 18.70
C PRO A 302 12.17 -2.67 20.22
N ASP A 303 12.66 -1.54 20.71
CA ASP A 303 12.58 -1.11 22.11
C ASP A 303 11.89 0.27 22.25
N GLY A 304 11.49 0.90 21.13
CA GLY A 304 10.93 2.24 21.07
C GLY A 304 11.96 3.37 21.24
N VAL A 305 13.24 3.04 21.43
CA VAL A 305 14.30 4.03 21.70
C VAL A 305 15.42 3.97 20.66
N ALA A 306 16.07 2.82 20.52
CA ALA A 306 17.07 2.55 19.48
C ALA A 306 16.38 2.37 18.12
N CYS A 307 15.25 1.68 18.09
CA CYS A 307 14.41 1.51 16.89
C CYS A 307 12.95 1.22 17.28
N THR A 308 12.03 1.51 16.37
CA THR A 308 10.57 1.45 16.59
C THR A 308 9.94 0.19 16.02
N PHE A 309 10.47 -0.36 14.93
CA PHE A 309 9.92 -1.56 14.31
C PHE A 309 10.97 -2.49 13.69
N ALA A 310 10.68 -3.78 13.71
CA ALA A 310 11.39 -4.81 12.95
C ALA A 310 10.36 -5.64 12.18
N TYR A 311 10.63 -5.97 10.93
CA TYR A 311 9.71 -6.75 10.10
C TYR A 311 10.33 -8.04 9.56
N ASP A 312 9.48 -8.93 9.04
CA ASP A 312 9.79 -10.00 8.11
C ASP A 312 8.66 -10.12 7.06
N ILE A 313 8.93 -10.69 5.88
CA ILE A 313 7.91 -10.92 4.85
C ILE A 313 7.45 -12.37 4.89
N LEU A 314 6.15 -12.59 5.06
CA LEU A 314 5.53 -13.93 5.07
C LEU A 314 5.45 -14.53 3.66
N GLY A 315 5.22 -13.67 2.67
CA GLY A 315 5.00 -14.01 1.26
C GLY A 315 4.11 -12.95 0.60
N TRP A 316 3.55 -13.27 -0.56
CA TRP A 316 2.67 -12.35 -1.29
C TRP A 316 1.61 -13.10 -2.10
N VAL A 317 0.61 -12.35 -2.59
CA VAL A 317 -0.34 -12.83 -3.59
C VAL A 317 -0.36 -11.87 -4.79
N PRO A 318 -0.21 -12.36 -6.03
CA PRO A 318 -0.45 -11.58 -7.24
C PRO A 318 -1.92 -11.14 -7.31
N ILE A 319 -2.16 -9.86 -7.62
CA ILE A 319 -3.52 -9.30 -7.71
C ILE A 319 -4.34 -10.06 -8.77
N ASP A 320 -3.69 -10.49 -9.85
CA ASP A 320 -4.30 -11.23 -10.96
C ASP A 320 -4.89 -12.59 -10.54
N ASP A 321 -4.28 -13.26 -9.55
CA ASP A 321 -4.80 -14.50 -8.94
C ASP A 321 -6.00 -14.23 -8.01
N VAL A 322 -6.00 -13.07 -7.33
CA VAL A 322 -7.12 -12.63 -6.47
C VAL A 322 -8.36 -12.29 -7.30
N VAL A 323 -8.19 -11.49 -8.35
CA VAL A 323 -9.30 -11.03 -9.23
C VAL A 323 -9.73 -12.09 -10.25
N GLY A 324 -8.95 -13.17 -10.39
CA GLY A 324 -9.28 -14.34 -11.21
C GLY A 324 -8.84 -14.28 -12.67
N ILE A 325 -8.03 -13.30 -13.08
CA ILE A 325 -7.50 -13.19 -14.45
C ILE A 325 -6.76 -14.46 -14.85
N THR A 326 -5.93 -15.02 -13.95
CA THR A 326 -5.16 -16.24 -14.19
C THR A 326 -5.98 -17.52 -14.27
N SER A 327 -7.30 -17.43 -14.01
CA SER A 327 -8.26 -18.53 -14.19
C SER A 327 -9.03 -18.45 -15.51
N ILE A 328 -8.93 -17.34 -16.25
CA ILE A 328 -9.61 -17.14 -17.54
C ILE A 328 -8.85 -17.89 -18.64
N GLU A 329 -9.57 -18.67 -19.45
CA GLU A 329 -9.02 -19.34 -20.63
C GLU A 329 -8.95 -18.37 -21.83
N ASN A 330 -7.85 -18.42 -22.57
CA ASN A 330 -7.62 -17.67 -23.79
C ASN A 330 -8.06 -18.53 -24.98
N GLU A 331 -9.25 -18.25 -25.52
CA GLU A 331 -9.87 -19.00 -26.64
C GLU A 331 -8.96 -19.13 -27.88
N ALA A 332 -8.02 -18.21 -28.09
CA ALA A 332 -7.08 -18.24 -29.21
C ALA A 332 -5.91 -19.22 -29.01
N THR A 333 -5.65 -19.68 -27.78
CA THR A 333 -4.49 -20.55 -27.45
C THR A 333 -4.86 -21.81 -26.67
N GLY A 334 -6.06 -21.90 -26.08
CA GLY A 334 -6.48 -22.97 -25.18
C GLY A 334 -5.73 -22.99 -23.84
N GLN A 335 -5.00 -21.91 -23.50
CA GLN A 335 -4.23 -21.78 -22.26
C GLN A 335 -4.83 -20.69 -21.38
N ARG A 336 -4.54 -20.69 -20.08
CA ARG A 336 -4.94 -19.61 -19.19
C ARG A 336 -4.02 -18.41 -19.34
N PHE A 337 -4.58 -17.20 -19.25
CA PHE A 337 -3.80 -15.97 -19.23
C PHE A 337 -2.83 -15.95 -18.04
N ARG A 338 -1.60 -15.48 -18.24
CA ARG A 338 -0.59 -15.45 -17.17
C ARG A 338 -0.72 -14.22 -16.26
N ASN A 339 -1.22 -13.11 -16.77
CA ASN A 339 -1.32 -11.83 -16.06
C ASN A 339 -2.30 -10.84 -16.72
N LEU A 340 -2.55 -9.72 -16.05
CA LEU A 340 -3.37 -8.59 -16.53
C LEU A 340 -2.94 -8.10 -17.91
N THR A 341 -1.65 -7.96 -18.17
CA THR A 341 -1.16 -7.38 -19.43
C THR A 341 -1.49 -8.27 -20.62
N GLU A 342 -1.26 -9.58 -20.51
CA GLU A 342 -1.63 -10.56 -21.55
C GLU A 342 -3.14 -10.59 -21.80
N TRP A 343 -3.94 -10.69 -20.72
CA TRP A 343 -5.40 -10.69 -20.81
C TRP A 343 -5.92 -9.40 -21.47
N CYS A 344 -5.49 -8.24 -20.97
CA CYS A 344 -5.90 -6.94 -21.46
C CYS A 344 -5.47 -6.69 -22.92
N GLN A 345 -4.33 -7.20 -23.37
CA GLN A 345 -3.87 -7.04 -24.75
C GLN A 345 -4.64 -7.94 -25.74
N ALA A 346 -5.15 -9.09 -25.30
CA ALA A 346 -5.89 -10.01 -26.17
C ALA A 346 -7.23 -9.44 -26.70
N SER A 347 -7.84 -8.46 -26.01
CA SER A 347 -9.04 -7.77 -26.50
C SER A 347 -9.17 -6.35 -25.95
N LYS A 348 -9.70 -5.43 -26.77
CA LYS A 348 -10.08 -4.09 -26.30
C LYS A 348 -11.21 -4.13 -25.26
N MET A 349 -12.02 -5.19 -25.25
CA MET A 349 -13.09 -5.43 -24.27
C MET A 349 -12.56 -5.99 -22.94
N HIS A 350 -11.31 -6.44 -22.87
CA HIS A 350 -10.72 -6.92 -21.62
C HIS A 350 -10.25 -5.73 -20.79
N VAL A 351 -11.10 -5.30 -19.87
CA VAL A 351 -10.85 -4.18 -18.95
C VAL A 351 -11.08 -4.64 -17.51
N GLU A 352 -10.13 -4.37 -16.62
CA GLU A 352 -10.23 -4.78 -15.22
C GLU A 352 -11.34 -4.03 -14.49
N PHE A 353 -11.37 -2.70 -14.62
CA PHE A 353 -12.35 -1.81 -14.01
C PHE A 353 -12.49 -0.50 -14.79
N VAL A 354 -13.73 -0.12 -15.07
CA VAL A 354 -14.16 1.20 -15.56
C VAL A 354 -15.15 1.76 -14.54
N GLY A 355 -15.00 3.04 -14.19
CA GLY A 355 -15.96 3.71 -13.32
C GLY A 355 -15.68 5.19 -13.15
N ASP A 356 -16.53 5.87 -12.39
CA ASP A 356 -16.35 7.27 -12.02
C ASP A 356 -15.11 7.42 -11.10
N ASP A 357 -14.29 8.44 -11.35
CA ASP A 357 -13.01 8.65 -10.67
C ASP A 357 -13.13 9.28 -9.26
N LYS A 358 -14.32 9.81 -8.92
CA LYS A 358 -14.64 10.49 -7.66
C LYS A 358 -15.55 9.66 -6.76
N THR A 359 -16.53 8.96 -7.34
CA THR A 359 -17.51 8.13 -6.61
C THR A 359 -17.15 6.65 -6.61
N GLY A 360 -16.31 6.18 -7.54
CA GLY A 360 -15.99 4.76 -7.68
C GLY A 360 -17.16 3.89 -8.14
N GLU A 361 -18.26 4.47 -8.62
CA GLU A 361 -19.35 3.73 -9.26
C GLU A 361 -18.83 3.00 -10.51
N MET A 362 -19.11 1.71 -10.62
CA MET A 362 -18.58 0.85 -11.70
C MET A 362 -19.48 0.88 -12.93
N GLU A 363 -18.89 1.19 -14.07
CA GLU A 363 -19.53 1.14 -15.39
C GLU A 363 -19.36 -0.25 -16.03
N ASP A 364 -18.15 -0.80 -16.01
CA ASP A 364 -17.79 -2.09 -16.64
C ASP A 364 -16.53 -2.70 -15.99
N GLY A 365 -16.28 -3.98 -16.23
CA GLY A 365 -15.04 -4.67 -15.85
C GLY A 365 -15.25 -6.07 -15.27
N LEU A 366 -14.25 -6.59 -14.56
CA LEU A 366 -14.30 -7.94 -14.00
C LEU A 366 -15.41 -8.10 -12.96
N LYS A 367 -16.13 -9.24 -13.03
CA LYS A 367 -17.15 -9.64 -12.04
C LYS A 367 -16.69 -9.52 -10.58
N PHE A 368 -15.39 -9.75 -10.33
CA PHE A 368 -14.77 -9.57 -9.02
C PHE A 368 -15.04 -8.19 -8.40
N TRP A 369 -15.11 -7.11 -9.19
CA TRP A 369 -15.28 -5.73 -8.72
C TRP A 369 -16.74 -5.23 -8.64
N GLN A 370 -17.74 -6.04 -9.06
CA GLN A 370 -19.16 -5.66 -9.06
C GLN A 370 -19.68 -5.23 -7.67
N SER A 371 -20.46 -4.14 -7.62
CA SER A 371 -20.79 -3.46 -6.35
C SER A 371 -19.52 -3.00 -5.61
N PRO A 372 -18.73 -2.06 -6.18
CA PRO A 372 -17.51 -1.54 -5.56
C PRO A 372 -17.77 -0.74 -4.28
N LEU A 373 -18.99 -0.21 -4.11
CA LEU A 373 -19.40 0.62 -2.97
C LEU A 373 -20.10 -0.18 -1.86
N ASP A 374 -20.34 -1.48 -2.06
CA ASP A 374 -20.94 -2.34 -1.04
C ASP A 374 -19.86 -2.80 -0.04
N LYS A 375 -19.93 -2.28 1.20
CA LYS A 375 -19.05 -2.64 2.33
C LYS A 375 -18.99 -4.16 2.58
N LYS A 376 -20.06 -4.92 2.34
CA LYS A 376 -20.10 -6.38 2.48
C LYS A 376 -19.38 -7.08 1.32
N ALA A 377 -19.54 -6.59 0.08
CA ALA A 377 -18.80 -7.09 -1.08
C ALA A 377 -17.29 -6.83 -0.91
N ASN A 378 -16.92 -5.63 -0.49
CA ASN A 378 -15.53 -5.26 -0.19
C ASN A 378 -14.92 -6.12 0.93
N ARG A 379 -15.65 -6.37 2.02
CA ARG A 379 -15.21 -7.32 3.06
C ARG A 379 -15.06 -8.75 2.54
N ALA A 380 -15.86 -9.18 1.54
CA ALA A 380 -15.68 -10.48 0.88
C ALA A 380 -14.42 -10.51 0.00
N ARG A 381 -14.12 -9.44 -0.75
CA ARG A 381 -12.86 -9.29 -1.51
C ARG A 381 -11.63 -9.34 -0.61
N ALA A 382 -11.66 -8.66 0.53
CA ALA A 382 -10.60 -8.71 1.53
C ALA A 382 -10.38 -10.12 2.09
N LYS A 383 -11.45 -10.88 2.34
CA LYS A 383 -11.34 -12.31 2.70
C LYS A 383 -10.76 -13.16 1.56
N ARG A 384 -11.11 -12.86 0.30
CA ARG A 384 -10.59 -13.56 -0.87
C ARG A 384 -9.07 -13.42 -1.02
N VAL A 385 -8.50 -12.26 -0.67
CA VAL A 385 -7.03 -12.07 -0.61
C VAL A 385 -6.37 -13.08 0.33
N VAL A 386 -6.91 -13.23 1.55
CA VAL A 386 -6.41 -14.18 2.56
C VAL A 386 -6.63 -15.64 2.12
N GLU A 387 -7.79 -15.94 1.54
CA GLU A 387 -8.11 -17.28 1.02
C GLU A 387 -7.13 -17.72 -0.09
N VAL A 388 -6.88 -16.86 -1.08
CA VAL A 388 -5.95 -17.13 -2.18
C VAL A 388 -4.53 -17.31 -1.65
N TYR A 389 -4.08 -16.45 -0.73
CA TYR A 389 -2.77 -16.61 -0.10
C TYR A 389 -2.64 -17.94 0.65
N ASN A 390 -3.62 -18.31 1.47
CA ASN A 390 -3.57 -19.55 2.24
C ASN A 390 -3.63 -20.79 1.31
N ARG A 391 -4.35 -20.72 0.18
CA ARG A 391 -4.33 -21.78 -0.84
C ARG A 391 -2.99 -21.90 -1.57
N LEU A 392 -2.32 -20.78 -1.87
CA LEU A 392 -0.96 -20.77 -2.40
C LEU A 392 0.01 -21.46 -1.41
N VAL A 393 -0.05 -21.09 -0.13
CA VAL A 393 0.78 -21.69 0.95
C VAL A 393 0.51 -23.19 1.13
N ALA A 394 -0.75 -23.63 0.99
CA ALA A 394 -1.15 -25.03 1.09
C ALA A 394 -0.80 -25.89 -0.15
N GLY A 395 -0.50 -25.25 -1.29
CA GLY A 395 -0.38 -25.95 -2.58
C GLY A 395 -1.72 -26.26 -3.28
N ASP A 396 -2.84 -25.77 -2.74
CA ASP A 396 -4.19 -25.89 -3.31
C ASP A 396 -4.44 -24.92 -4.48
N LEU A 397 -3.45 -24.09 -4.82
CA LEU A 397 -3.45 -23.18 -5.95
C LEU A 397 -2.02 -23.03 -6.48
N GLU A 398 -1.85 -23.15 -7.78
CA GLU A 398 -0.61 -22.78 -8.49
C GLU A 398 -0.78 -21.38 -9.09
N SER A 399 0.26 -20.54 -9.01
CA SER A 399 0.30 -19.22 -9.65
C SER A 399 1.31 -19.21 -10.79
N PRO A 400 0.97 -18.71 -11.99
CA PRO A 400 1.92 -18.52 -13.09
C PRO A 400 2.88 -17.33 -12.86
N GLN A 401 2.78 -16.64 -11.72
CA GLN A 401 3.55 -15.45 -11.35
C GLN A 401 4.41 -15.63 -10.09
N ILE A 402 4.43 -16.83 -9.48
CA ILE A 402 5.27 -17.15 -8.32
C ILE A 402 6.09 -18.39 -8.67
N ASP A 403 7.41 -18.32 -8.52
CA ASP A 403 8.26 -19.49 -8.73
C ASP A 403 8.13 -20.49 -7.56
N SER A 404 8.35 -21.78 -7.86
CA SER A 404 8.18 -22.84 -6.87
C SER A 404 9.21 -22.84 -5.73
N ALA A 405 10.34 -22.11 -5.86
CA ALA A 405 11.31 -21.98 -4.77
C ALA A 405 10.87 -20.90 -3.78
N SER A 406 10.33 -19.78 -4.26
CA SER A 406 9.67 -18.76 -3.43
C SER A 406 8.44 -19.33 -2.73
N LEU A 407 7.55 -20.04 -3.43
CA LEU A 407 6.32 -20.57 -2.84
C LEU A 407 6.58 -21.50 -1.64
N LYS A 408 7.62 -22.34 -1.73
CA LYS A 408 8.09 -23.22 -0.63
C LYS A 408 8.64 -22.48 0.61
N ARG A 409 8.83 -21.17 0.53
CA ARG A 409 9.28 -20.31 1.63
C ARG A 409 8.16 -19.43 2.20
N PHE A 410 6.97 -19.45 1.63
CA PHE A 410 5.85 -18.71 2.20
C PHE A 410 5.46 -19.28 3.56
N ARG A 411 5.06 -18.41 4.48
CA ARG A 411 4.61 -18.77 5.83
C ARG A 411 3.11 -18.45 5.97
N PRO A 412 2.28 -19.32 6.56
CA PRO A 412 0.84 -19.06 6.68
C PRO A 412 0.56 -17.76 7.46
N LEU A 413 -0.53 -17.07 7.09
CA LEU A 413 -1.03 -15.95 7.88
C LEU A 413 -1.49 -16.48 9.26
N PRO A 414 -0.99 -15.93 10.38
CA PRO A 414 -1.44 -16.34 11.70
C PRO A 414 -2.85 -15.81 11.98
N GLU A 415 -3.71 -16.65 12.55
CA GLU A 415 -5.07 -16.24 12.95
C GLU A 415 -5.06 -15.02 13.87
N PRO A 416 -5.90 -13.99 13.65
CA PRO A 416 -5.95 -12.79 14.49
C PRO A 416 -6.17 -13.07 15.99
N SER A 417 -6.85 -14.16 16.35
CA SER A 417 -7.00 -14.58 17.75
C SER A 417 -5.70 -15.16 18.34
N ALA A 418 -4.88 -15.85 17.54
CA ALA A 418 -3.58 -16.36 17.96
C ALA A 418 -2.57 -15.22 18.14
N LEU A 419 -2.58 -14.22 17.24
CA LEU A 419 -1.85 -12.96 17.44
C LEU A 419 -2.27 -12.27 18.75
N ARG A 420 -3.58 -12.16 19.02
CA ARG A 420 -4.10 -11.53 20.25
C ARG A 420 -3.59 -12.23 21.51
N ARG A 421 -3.60 -13.57 21.53
CA ARG A 421 -3.09 -14.35 22.67
C ARG A 421 -1.57 -14.22 22.87
N ARG A 422 -0.82 -13.93 21.80
CA ARG A 422 0.63 -13.75 21.82
C ARG A 422 1.08 -12.33 22.20
N ASN A 423 0.25 -11.34 21.90
CA ASN A 423 0.56 -9.92 22.09
C ASN A 423 0.37 -9.46 23.56
N PRO A 424 1.05 -8.36 23.97
CA PRO A 424 0.75 -7.67 25.22
C PRO A 424 -0.72 -7.25 25.29
N LYS A 425 -1.30 -7.25 26.50
CA LYS A 425 -2.67 -6.80 26.74
C LYS A 425 -2.81 -5.31 26.42
N CYS A 426 -4.00 -4.88 26.01
CA CYS A 426 -4.21 -3.49 25.59
C CYS A 426 -3.95 -2.45 26.69
N TYR A 427 -4.20 -2.79 27.95
CA TYR A 427 -3.89 -1.89 29.07
C TYR A 427 -2.38 -1.65 29.27
N GLU A 428 -1.51 -2.53 28.77
CA GLU A 428 -0.06 -2.41 28.94
C GLU A 428 0.54 -1.30 28.06
N SER A 429 -0.18 -0.86 27.02
CA SER A 429 0.26 0.12 26.02
C SER A 429 -0.76 1.25 25.77
N VAL A 430 -2.03 1.06 26.13
CA VAL A 430 -3.05 2.11 26.19
C VAL A 430 -3.52 2.32 27.64
N PRO A 431 -3.27 3.51 28.24
CA PRO A 431 -3.76 3.83 29.59
C PRO A 431 -5.28 3.69 29.77
N ALA A 432 -6.07 4.10 28.77
CA ALA A 432 -7.53 4.06 28.81
C ALA A 432 -8.10 2.63 28.91
N CYS A 433 -7.36 1.63 28.44
CA CYS A 433 -7.83 0.25 28.36
C CYS A 433 -7.76 -0.51 29.69
N ASN A 434 -7.25 0.08 30.78
CA ASN A 434 -7.32 -0.53 32.13
C ASN A 434 -8.60 -0.15 32.90
N THR A 435 -9.71 0.09 32.22
CA THR A 435 -10.96 0.59 32.83
C THR A 435 -12.20 -0.05 32.22
N GLY A 436 -13.29 -0.11 33.00
CA GLY A 436 -14.59 -0.59 32.53
C GLY A 436 -14.55 -2.05 32.05
N ALA A 437 -14.99 -2.29 30.81
CA ALA A 437 -14.92 -3.59 30.14
C ALA A 437 -13.56 -3.90 29.51
N GLY A 438 -12.57 -3.01 29.64
CA GLY A 438 -11.26 -3.15 29.02
C GLY A 438 -11.27 -2.97 27.50
N CYS A 439 -10.18 -3.40 26.87
CA CYS A 439 -10.02 -3.44 25.42
C CYS A 439 -9.36 -4.74 24.98
N ARG A 440 -9.64 -5.20 23.76
CA ARG A 440 -8.95 -6.34 23.12
C ARG A 440 -8.27 -5.93 21.81
N ARG A 441 -7.30 -6.73 21.37
CA ARG A 441 -6.70 -6.58 20.03
C ARG A 441 -7.56 -7.22 18.95
N GLU A 442 -7.79 -6.51 17.86
CA GLU A 442 -8.61 -6.95 16.72
C GLU A 442 -7.90 -6.84 15.36
N GLY A 443 -8.34 -7.67 14.41
CA GLY A 443 -7.83 -7.72 13.04
C GLY A 443 -6.36 -8.17 12.93
N TYR A 444 -5.85 -8.19 11.69
CA TYR A 444 -4.43 -8.49 11.44
C TYR A 444 -3.49 -7.38 11.96
N ALA A 445 -3.95 -6.13 11.97
CA ALA A 445 -3.23 -4.99 12.54
C ALA A 445 -3.22 -4.94 14.08
N GLN A 446 -3.97 -5.84 14.76
CA GLN A 446 -3.96 -6.02 16.22
C GLN A 446 -4.22 -4.74 17.03
N LEU A 447 -5.07 -3.86 16.47
CA LEU A 447 -5.47 -2.59 17.07
C LEU A 447 -6.29 -2.85 18.33
N CYS A 448 -6.02 -2.10 19.39
CA CYS A 448 -6.84 -2.15 20.59
C CYS A 448 -8.22 -1.53 20.35
N LYS A 449 -9.27 -2.25 20.69
CA LYS A 449 -10.66 -1.83 20.56
C LYS A 449 -11.37 -1.96 21.91
N PRO A 450 -12.13 -0.94 22.34
CA PRO A 450 -12.88 -1.03 23.60
C PRO A 450 -13.93 -2.13 23.50
N CYS A 451 -14.05 -2.93 24.56
CA CYS A 451 -15.00 -4.03 24.58
C CYS A 451 -16.40 -3.56 25.00
N SER A 452 -17.44 -4.23 24.51
CA SER A 452 -18.83 -3.96 24.92
C SER A 452 -19.15 -4.65 26.26
N SER A 453 -18.43 -5.73 26.59
CA SER A 453 -18.62 -6.54 27.79
C SER A 453 -17.28 -7.10 28.29
N ALA A 454 -17.10 -7.15 29.62
CA ALA A 454 -15.92 -7.72 30.26
C ALA A 454 -15.83 -9.26 30.14
N GLN A 455 -16.88 -9.90 29.62
CA GLN A 455 -16.94 -11.35 29.37
C GLN A 455 -16.42 -11.72 27.96
N GLU A 456 -16.09 -10.75 27.13
CA GLU A 456 -15.52 -10.96 25.79
C GLU A 456 -14.05 -11.42 25.85
N GLU A 457 -13.65 -12.36 24.99
CA GLU A 457 -12.29 -12.92 24.99
C GLU A 457 -11.21 -11.86 24.70
N GLY A 458 -10.24 -11.75 25.61
CA GLY A 458 -9.10 -10.83 25.48
C GLY A 458 -9.39 -9.39 25.93
N CYS A 459 -10.54 -9.15 26.56
CA CYS A 459 -10.94 -7.87 27.17
C CYS A 459 -10.44 -7.77 28.62
N ASP A 460 -9.17 -8.08 28.82
CA ASP A 460 -8.55 -8.15 30.14
C ASP A 460 -8.33 -6.73 30.71
N VAL A 461 -8.50 -6.59 32.02
CA VAL A 461 -8.06 -5.47 32.84
C VAL A 461 -7.30 -6.00 34.05
N ASP A 462 -6.32 -5.25 34.54
CA ASP A 462 -5.55 -5.61 35.74
C ASP A 462 -5.52 -4.41 36.70
N PRO A 463 -6.34 -4.39 37.76
CA PRO A 463 -6.35 -3.33 38.77
C PRO A 463 -5.02 -3.14 39.52
N SER A 464 -4.10 -4.12 39.46
CA SER A 464 -2.75 -4.00 40.04
C SER A 464 -1.75 -3.33 39.07
N PHE A 465 -2.04 -3.34 37.77
CA PHE A 465 -1.20 -2.68 36.77
C PHE A 465 -1.41 -1.16 36.81
N THR A 466 -0.35 -0.44 37.20
CA THR A 466 -0.30 1.03 37.08
C THR A 466 0.45 1.41 35.81
N PHE A 467 -0.24 2.04 34.85
CA PHE A 467 0.42 2.60 33.67
C PHE A 467 1.38 3.73 34.11
N PRO A 468 2.65 3.73 33.68
CA PRO A 468 3.65 4.69 34.14
C PRO A 468 3.34 6.12 33.67
N SER A 469 3.75 7.10 34.48
CA SER A 469 3.74 8.51 34.05
C SER A 469 4.85 8.74 33.03
N LEU A 470 4.47 9.02 31.77
CA LEU A 470 5.41 9.27 30.68
C LEU A 470 5.59 10.78 30.44
N SER A 471 6.84 11.21 30.28
CA SER A 471 7.17 12.61 29.99
C SER A 471 6.99 12.94 28.51
N LYS A 472 6.27 14.04 28.21
CA LYS A 472 6.23 14.63 26.86
C LYS A 472 7.60 15.22 26.49
N ALA A 473 7.99 15.09 25.23
CA ALA A 473 9.23 15.72 24.75
C ALA A 473 9.11 17.25 24.71
N ALA A 474 10.20 17.95 25.02
CA ALA A 474 10.23 19.40 25.06
C ALA A 474 10.06 20.03 23.67
N ARG A 475 9.33 21.15 23.59
CA ARG A 475 9.20 21.97 22.38
C ARG A 475 10.23 23.11 22.44
N THR A 476 11.11 23.20 21.46
CA THR A 476 12.04 24.34 21.39
C THR A 476 11.32 25.56 20.83
N ALA A 477 11.31 26.67 21.58
CA ALA A 477 10.71 27.91 21.12
C ALA A 477 11.42 28.42 19.85
N THR A 478 10.77 28.29 18.70
CA THR A 478 11.26 28.87 17.45
C THR A 478 11.30 30.39 17.64
N LYS A 479 12.51 30.97 17.63
CA LYS A 479 12.72 32.42 17.64
C LYS A 479 12.18 33.02 16.33
N LYS A 480 10.87 33.25 16.29
CA LYS A 480 10.21 33.99 15.20
C LYS A 480 10.89 35.37 15.12
N PRO A 481 11.39 35.81 13.95
CA PRO A 481 12.03 37.11 13.83
C PRO A 481 11.02 38.19 14.24
N SER A 482 11.36 38.92 15.30
CA SER A 482 10.45 39.86 15.95
C SER A 482 10.23 41.09 15.08
N ALA A 483 9.16 41.08 14.29
CA ALA A 483 8.66 42.26 13.61
C ALA A 483 8.29 43.32 14.66
N LYS A 484 9.13 44.36 14.78
CA LYS A 484 8.89 45.51 15.67
C LYS A 484 7.60 46.23 15.26
N ARG A 485 6.48 45.93 15.92
CA ARG A 485 5.32 46.84 15.96
C ARG A 485 5.51 47.79 17.13
N LYS A 486 5.47 49.10 16.85
CA LYS A 486 5.59 50.16 17.85
C LYS A 486 4.45 50.08 18.85
N SER A 487 4.77 50.35 20.11
CA SER A 487 3.83 50.46 21.22
C SER A 487 3.01 51.75 21.12
N SER A 488 1.68 51.62 21.24
CA SER A 488 0.77 52.67 21.71
C SER A 488 -0.09 52.03 22.79
N GLY A 489 0.11 52.42 24.05
CA GLY A 489 -0.52 51.77 25.18
C GLY A 489 -1.81 52.45 25.64
N SER A 490 -2.69 51.67 26.25
CA SER A 490 -3.65 52.12 27.26
C SER A 490 -3.90 50.97 28.25
N SER A 491 -4.18 51.33 29.50
CA SER A 491 -4.16 50.44 30.67
C SER A 491 -5.55 50.05 31.17
N SER A 492 -5.61 49.14 32.17
CA SER A 492 -6.78 48.66 32.94
C SER A 492 -7.72 47.67 32.20
N SER A 493 -8.35 46.68 32.85
CA SER A 493 -8.16 46.08 34.20
C SER A 493 -8.97 44.77 34.31
N SER A 494 -8.51 43.84 35.16
CA SER A 494 -9.29 42.85 35.95
C SER A 494 -10.45 42.04 35.32
N GLY A 495 -10.36 40.70 35.39
CA GLY A 495 -11.54 39.88 35.73
C GLY A 495 -11.89 38.67 34.84
N ALA A 496 -11.78 37.49 35.44
CA ALA A 496 -12.65 36.31 35.31
C ALA A 496 -12.84 35.56 33.96
N ASP A 497 -13.15 34.29 34.15
CA ASP A 497 -13.35 33.20 33.19
C ASP A 497 -14.31 33.46 32.02
N GLY A 498 -13.97 32.91 30.86
CA GLY A 498 -14.82 32.93 29.67
C GLY A 498 -14.47 31.79 28.70
N VAL A 499 -15.36 30.80 28.60
CA VAL A 499 -15.22 29.64 27.70
C VAL A 499 -15.33 30.08 26.24
N GLY A 500 -14.42 29.63 25.38
CA GLY A 500 -14.41 30.01 23.96
C GLY A 500 -13.61 29.07 23.07
N ALA A 501 -14.18 27.91 22.74
CA ALA A 501 -13.59 27.03 21.73
C ALA A 501 -13.84 27.61 20.33
N SER A 502 -12.78 27.78 19.53
CA SER A 502 -12.89 27.99 18.08
C SER A 502 -12.43 26.75 17.34
N SER A 503 -13.40 26.01 16.81
CA SER A 503 -13.20 24.93 15.86
C SER A 503 -12.56 25.45 14.58
N SER A 504 -11.49 24.81 14.14
CA SER A 504 -11.04 24.83 12.74
C SER A 504 -10.96 23.39 12.24
N THR A 505 -12.09 22.92 11.69
CA THR A 505 -12.13 21.72 10.85
C THR A 505 -11.36 22.00 9.57
N ALA A 506 -10.28 21.26 9.34
CA ALA A 506 -9.59 21.22 8.07
C ALA A 506 -9.89 19.87 7.40
N ASP A 507 -10.83 19.87 6.47
CA ASP A 507 -11.06 18.74 5.57
C ASP A 507 -9.82 18.52 4.68
N PRO A 508 -9.51 17.27 4.30
CA PRO A 508 -8.42 17.01 3.36
C PRO A 508 -8.77 17.58 1.97
N PRO A 509 -7.82 18.24 1.28
CA PRO A 509 -8.11 18.86 -0.01
C PRO A 509 -8.37 17.80 -1.10
N SER A 510 -9.49 17.95 -1.78
CA SER A 510 -9.77 17.28 -3.06
C SER A 510 -8.74 17.71 -4.10
N SER A 511 -7.86 16.79 -4.54
CA SER A 511 -6.81 17.05 -5.51
C SER A 511 -7.36 17.00 -6.94
N GLY A 512 -7.99 18.10 -7.36
CA GLY A 512 -8.69 18.22 -8.65
C GLY A 512 -8.15 19.30 -9.59
N GLN A 513 -6.84 19.37 -9.87
CA GLN A 513 -6.38 19.90 -11.18
C GLN A 513 -4.95 19.49 -11.54
N LYS A 514 -4.69 19.50 -12.86
CA LYS A 514 -3.52 18.95 -13.53
C LYS A 514 -2.29 19.85 -13.41
N ASP A 515 -1.12 19.23 -13.32
CA ASP A 515 -0.01 19.56 -14.21
C ASP A 515 0.79 18.29 -14.55
N GLY A 516 1.13 18.14 -15.83
CA GLY A 516 1.80 16.94 -16.35
C GLY A 516 3.31 16.99 -16.14
N GLY A 517 3.77 16.47 -15.00
CA GLY A 517 5.20 16.27 -14.71
C GLY A 517 5.60 14.80 -14.83
N ASP A 518 5.92 14.35 -16.05
CA ASP A 518 6.44 13.00 -16.27
C ASP A 518 7.73 12.77 -15.47
N THR A 519 7.70 11.80 -14.56
CA THR A 519 8.90 11.32 -13.85
C THR A 519 9.03 9.81 -14.02
N SER A 520 9.10 9.38 -15.27
CA SER A 520 9.52 8.04 -15.66
C SER A 520 10.77 7.62 -14.87
N ILE A 521 10.64 6.55 -14.07
CA ILE A 521 11.77 5.94 -13.36
C ILE A 521 12.64 5.23 -14.40
N GLN A 522 13.63 5.94 -14.93
CA GLN A 522 14.68 5.33 -15.74
C GLN A 522 15.64 4.54 -14.85
N SER A 523 15.81 3.26 -15.19
CA SER A 523 16.91 2.44 -14.69
C SER A 523 18.25 3.08 -15.08
N PRO A 524 19.23 3.21 -14.16
CA PRO A 524 20.56 3.69 -14.55
C PRO A 524 21.30 2.59 -15.33
N GLU A 525 21.54 2.84 -16.61
CA GLU A 525 22.58 2.13 -17.37
C GLU A 525 23.97 2.47 -16.80
N VAL A 526 24.88 1.50 -16.91
CA VAL A 526 26.27 1.64 -16.48
C VAL A 526 27.16 1.90 -17.69
N SER A 527 28.02 2.91 -17.63
CA SER A 527 29.20 3.02 -18.49
C SER A 527 30.33 3.80 -17.79
N PRO A 528 31.61 3.57 -18.17
CA PRO A 528 32.65 3.43 -17.16
C PRO A 528 33.60 4.63 -17.01
N GLU A 529 34.27 4.64 -15.85
CA GLU A 529 35.67 5.00 -15.62
C GLU A 529 36.30 6.10 -16.53
N ALA A 530 36.40 7.33 -16.02
CA ALA A 530 37.29 8.36 -16.58
C ALA A 530 38.18 8.98 -15.49
N THR A 531 39.46 8.61 -15.51
CA THR A 531 40.49 9.10 -14.59
C THR A 531 40.72 10.61 -14.74
N ARG A 532 40.90 11.34 -13.63
CA ARG A 532 41.23 12.77 -13.65
C ARG A 532 42.45 13.11 -12.79
N LYS A 533 43.53 13.57 -13.44
CA LYS A 533 44.65 14.29 -12.82
C LYS A 533 44.50 15.82 -13.00
N PRO A 534 45.19 16.66 -12.18
CA PRO A 534 44.74 18.04 -11.92
C PRO A 534 45.53 19.16 -12.62
N SER A 535 44.87 20.31 -12.81
CA SER A 535 45.45 21.66 -12.96
C SER A 535 44.37 22.67 -12.50
N LYS A 536 44.59 23.56 -11.52
CA LYS A 536 45.47 24.75 -11.40
C LYS A 536 44.98 26.04 -12.10
N THR A 537 44.31 26.87 -11.30
CA THR A 537 44.49 28.35 -11.16
C THR A 537 44.15 29.31 -12.32
N LYS A 538 43.11 30.16 -12.15
CA LYS A 538 43.18 31.64 -11.88
C LYS A 538 41.78 32.30 -11.86
N ALA A 539 41.70 33.54 -11.36
CA ALA A 539 40.48 34.37 -11.22
C ALA A 539 40.60 35.71 -12.02
N PRO A 540 39.89 36.83 -11.72
CA PRO A 540 38.55 37.18 -12.25
C PRO A 540 38.44 38.60 -12.90
N ALA A 541 37.33 38.91 -13.61
CA ALA A 541 36.88 40.25 -14.08
C ALA A 541 35.47 40.15 -14.75
N THR A 542 34.38 40.87 -14.38
CA THR A 542 33.89 42.21 -14.83
C THR A 542 33.72 42.38 -16.37
N SER A 543 32.69 43.02 -16.97
CA SER A 543 31.45 43.73 -16.51
C SER A 543 30.57 44.20 -17.71
N SER A 544 29.24 44.33 -17.53
CA SER A 544 28.23 45.19 -18.27
C SER A 544 28.13 45.09 -19.82
N VAL A 545 27.05 45.48 -20.54
CA VAL A 545 26.27 46.75 -20.59
C VAL A 545 24.86 46.54 -21.24
N SER A 546 23.83 47.22 -20.68
CA SER A 546 22.54 47.79 -21.21
C SER A 546 21.72 47.13 -22.36
N THR A 547 20.38 47.25 -22.48
CA THR A 547 19.60 48.51 -22.63
C THR A 547 18.04 48.35 -22.58
N LEU A 548 17.38 49.16 -21.72
CA LEU A 548 16.06 49.88 -21.75
C LEU A 548 14.75 49.41 -22.48
N CYS A 549 13.65 50.05 -22.00
CA CYS A 549 12.24 50.16 -22.49
C CYS A 549 11.27 49.01 -22.06
N VAL A 550 10.32 49.15 -21.12
CA VAL A 550 9.20 50.11 -20.81
C VAL A 550 7.84 49.67 -21.39
N PRO A 551 6.71 49.67 -20.63
CA PRO A 551 5.53 48.84 -20.92
C PRO A 551 4.31 49.63 -21.45
N TRP A 552 3.26 48.92 -21.89
CA TRP A 552 1.93 49.49 -22.16
C TRP A 552 0.78 48.70 -21.50
N LEU A 553 -0.18 49.45 -20.94
CA LEU A 553 -1.48 48.99 -20.43
C LEU A 553 -2.57 49.23 -21.47
N SER A 554 -3.56 48.34 -21.51
CA SER A 554 -4.98 48.59 -21.86
C SER A 554 -5.74 47.27 -21.80
N ALA A 555 -7.05 47.16 -21.60
CA ALA A 555 -8.07 47.97 -20.95
C ALA A 555 -9.39 47.19 -21.14
N VAL A 556 -10.21 47.17 -20.10
CA VAL A 556 -11.58 46.64 -19.98
C VAL A 556 -12.46 46.74 -21.24
N ALA A 557 -13.27 45.70 -21.49
CA ALA A 557 -14.59 45.85 -22.11
C ALA A 557 -15.62 44.94 -21.41
N LEU A 558 -16.75 45.52 -21.02
CA LEU A 558 -17.86 44.87 -20.32
C LEU A 558 -19.00 44.60 -21.32
N SER A 559 -19.74 43.50 -21.17
CA SER A 559 -21.10 43.37 -21.74
C SER A 559 -21.91 42.33 -20.99
N VAL A 560 -23.03 42.77 -20.41
CA VAL A 560 -24.09 41.96 -19.81
C VAL A 560 -25.31 42.15 -20.68
N LEU A 561 -26.02 41.06 -21.03
CA LEU A 561 -27.44 41.15 -21.36
C LEU A 561 -28.15 39.85 -20.98
N VAL A 562 -29.31 40.01 -20.35
CA VAL A 562 -30.19 38.97 -19.81
C VAL A 562 -31.40 38.84 -20.73
N SER A 563 -31.93 37.62 -20.91
CA SER A 563 -33.38 37.40 -21.08
C SER A 563 -33.74 35.94 -20.80
N LEU A 564 -34.83 35.75 -20.05
CA LEU A 564 -35.52 34.47 -19.84
C LEU A 564 -36.51 34.22 -20.99
N ALA A 565 -36.89 32.96 -21.22
CA ALA A 565 -38.27 32.46 -21.06
C ALA A 565 -38.60 31.29 -22.01
N ALA A 566 -38.65 30.08 -21.46
CA ALA A 566 -39.58 28.98 -21.78
C ALA A 566 -39.37 27.85 -20.76
#